data_AF-I4INA2-F1
#
_entry.id   AF-I4INA2-F1
#
_cell.length_a   1.000
_cell.length_b   1.000
_cell.length_c   1.000
_cell.angle_alpha   90.00
_cell.angle_beta   90.00
_cell.angle_gamma   90.00
#
_symmetry.space_group_name_H-M   'P 1'
#
loop_
_entity.id
_entity.type
_entity.pdbx_description
1 polymer ?
#
loop_
_entity_poly.entity_id
_entity_poly.type
_entity_poly.pdbx_seq_one_letter_code
_entity_poly.pdbx_strand_id
1 'polypeptide(L)'
;MLLNQIEKAGMKLIKEYTETEINQNDEYEMQFNYLKQRCQELEVQYPDKKYLFDHYIEKQRAEYNNLENIITCATMVIQNK
;
A
#
# COMPACT_ATOMS: atom_id res chain seq x y z
N MET A 1 10.52 -11.73 -16.25
CA MET A 1 9.18 -11.96 -15.68
C MET A 1 9.29 -12.94 -14.52
N LEU A 2 8.61 -12.66 -13.39
CA LEU A 2 8.68 -13.42 -12.14
C LEU A 2 8.41 -14.92 -12.30
N LEU A 3 7.40 -15.29 -13.09
CA LEU A 3 7.04 -16.69 -13.36
C LEU A 3 8.19 -17.51 -13.96
N ASN A 4 8.98 -16.91 -14.85
CA ASN A 4 10.15 -17.56 -15.44
C ASN A 4 11.26 -17.77 -14.39
N GLN A 5 11.39 -16.88 -13.42
CA GLN A 5 12.35 -17.06 -12.32
C GLN A 5 11.91 -18.19 -11.38
N ILE A 6 10.61 -18.28 -11.06
CA ILE A 6 10.03 -19.38 -10.28
C ILE A 6 10.29 -20.71 -10.96
N GLU A 7 10.03 -20.79 -12.28
CA GLU A 7 10.24 -22.02 -13.03
C GLU A 7 11.72 -22.44 -13.08
N LYS A 8 12.63 -21.50 -13.35
CA LYS A 8 14.08 -21.75 -13.38
C LYS A 8 14.64 -22.21 -12.04
N ALA A 9 13.98 -21.84 -10.94
CA ALA A 9 14.34 -22.30 -9.60
C ALA A 9 13.82 -23.71 -9.28
N GLY A 10 13.20 -24.42 -10.24
CA GLY A 10 12.65 -25.76 -10.01
C GLY A 10 11.33 -25.76 -9.25
N MET A 11 10.64 -24.62 -9.21
CA MET A 11 9.34 -24.45 -8.55
C MET A 11 8.19 -24.33 -9.55
N LYS A 12 6.96 -24.44 -9.06
CA LYS A 12 5.72 -24.20 -9.78
C LYS A 12 4.80 -23.29 -8.96
N LEU A 13 4.07 -22.41 -9.63
CA LEU A 13 2.98 -21.65 -9.03
C LEU A 13 1.76 -22.58 -8.88
N ILE A 14 1.24 -22.68 -7.67
CA ILE A 14 0.06 -23.49 -7.33
C ILE A 14 -1.20 -22.66 -7.35
N LYS A 15 -1.12 -21.47 -6.74
CA LYS A 15 -2.27 -20.57 -6.60
C LYS A 15 -1.80 -19.13 -6.48
N GLU A 16 -2.62 -18.22 -6.99
CA GLU A 16 -2.47 -16.79 -6.85
C GLU A 16 -3.77 -16.24 -6.24
N TYR A 17 -3.62 -15.31 -5.31
CA TYR A 17 -4.71 -14.55 -4.71
C TYR A 17 -4.43 -13.08 -4.96
N THR A 18 -5.35 -12.38 -5.63
CA THR A 18 -5.25 -10.93 -5.86
C THR A 18 -6.13 -10.17 -4.90
N GLU A 19 -5.73 -8.94 -4.60
CA GLU A 19 -6.41 -8.06 -3.63
C GLU A 19 -7.87 -7.74 -3.99
N THR A 20 -8.28 -7.96 -5.24
CA THR A 20 -9.66 -7.80 -5.74
C THR A 20 -10.72 -8.65 -5.02
N GLU A 21 -10.33 -9.64 -4.22
CA GLU A 21 -11.26 -10.45 -3.41
C GLU A 21 -11.61 -9.80 -2.05
N ILE A 22 -10.91 -8.73 -1.64
CA ILE A 22 -11.09 -8.04 -0.35
C ILE A 22 -11.30 -6.54 -0.65
N ASN A 23 -12.48 -6.00 -0.32
CA ASN A 23 -12.79 -4.59 -0.56
C ASN A 23 -12.01 -3.70 0.42
N GLN A 24 -10.78 -3.33 0.05
CA GLN A 24 -9.85 -2.55 0.90
C GLN A 24 -9.95 -1.04 0.72
N ASN A 25 -10.75 -0.55 -0.23
CA ASN A 25 -10.87 0.89 -0.48
C ASN A 25 -11.35 1.65 0.76
N ASP A 26 -12.28 1.05 1.52
CA ASP A 26 -12.77 1.62 2.77
C ASP A 26 -11.67 1.64 3.85
N GLU A 27 -10.73 0.70 3.81
CA GLU A 27 -9.62 0.62 4.75
C GLU A 27 -8.57 1.69 4.46
N TYR A 28 -8.20 1.88 3.20
CA TYR A 28 -7.22 2.88 2.77
C TYR A 28 -7.69 4.31 3.08
N GLU A 29 -8.93 4.65 2.75
CA GLU A 29 -9.52 5.95 3.07
C GLU A 29 -9.59 6.17 4.59
N MET A 30 -9.95 5.15 5.36
CA MET A 30 -9.95 5.21 6.83
C MET A 30 -8.54 5.48 7.38
N GLN A 31 -7.53 4.73 6.93
CA GLN A 31 -6.13 4.90 7.35
C GLN A 31 -5.60 6.30 6.99
N PHE A 32 -5.89 6.79 5.79
CA PHE A 32 -5.50 8.13 5.35
C PHE A 32 -6.15 9.21 6.22
N ASN A 33 -7.43 9.07 6.57
CA ASN A 33 -8.13 10.02 7.43
C ASN A 33 -7.55 10.06 8.85
N TYR A 34 -7.19 8.91 9.43
CA TYR A 34 -6.48 8.89 10.72
C TYR A 34 -5.11 9.57 10.65
N LEU A 35 -4.38 9.34 9.58
CA LEU A 35 -3.08 9.97 9.36
C LEU A 35 -3.20 11.50 9.26
N LYS A 36 -4.20 11.97 8.51
CA LYS A 36 -4.53 13.39 8.37
C LYS A 36 -4.87 14.02 9.72
N GLN A 37 -5.75 13.37 10.50
CA GLN A 37 -6.07 13.83 11.84
C GLN A 37 -4.80 13.93 12.70
N ARG A 38 -3.93 12.93 12.67
CA ARG A 38 -2.71 12.93 13.46
C ARG A 38 -1.74 14.05 13.05
N CYS A 39 -1.64 14.36 11.76
CA CYS A 39 -0.83 15.47 11.27
C CYS A 39 -1.36 16.82 11.77
N GLN A 40 -2.69 17.01 11.76
CA GLN A 40 -3.31 18.23 12.29
C GLN A 40 -3.02 18.42 13.79
N GLU A 41 -3.08 17.34 14.58
CA GLU A 41 -2.71 17.38 16.00
C GLU A 41 -1.24 17.79 16.20
N LEU A 42 -0.34 17.28 15.35
CA LEU A 42 1.10 17.60 15.41
C LEU A 42 1.40 19.03 14.96
N GLU A 43 0.67 19.58 14.00
CA GLU A 43 0.79 20.98 13.59
C GLU A 43 0.44 21.94 14.73
N VAL A 44 -0.57 21.61 15.54
CA VAL A 44 -0.94 22.39 16.72
C VAL A 44 0.16 22.33 17.79
N GLN A 45 0.77 21.16 17.98
CA GLN A 45 1.85 20.97 18.98
C GLN A 45 3.20 21.55 18.54
N TYR A 46 3.49 21.52 17.24
CA TYR A 46 4.78 21.92 16.65
C TYR A 46 4.55 22.82 15.43
N PRO A 47 4.07 24.07 15.63
CA PRO A 47 3.72 24.96 14.53
C PRO A 47 4.92 25.35 13.65
N ASP A 48 6.13 25.37 14.21
CA ASP A 48 7.39 25.58 13.49
C ASP A 48 7.72 24.47 12.47
N LYS A 49 7.13 23.29 12.67
CA LYS A 49 7.30 22.10 11.81
C LYS A 49 6.11 21.84 10.89
N LYS A 50 5.11 22.72 10.86
CA LYS A 50 3.89 22.56 10.06
C LYS A 50 4.15 22.09 8.62
N TYR A 51 5.17 22.66 7.98
CA TYR A 51 5.54 22.32 6.61
C TYR A 51 5.87 20.82 6.41
N LEU A 52 6.40 20.13 7.43
CA LEU A 52 6.71 18.71 7.36
C LEU A 52 5.43 17.87 7.29
N PHE A 53 4.43 18.22 8.10
CA PHE A 53 3.18 17.49 8.20
C PHE A 53 2.31 17.73 6.97
N ASP A 54 2.20 18.99 6.52
CA ASP A 54 1.49 19.35 5.28
C ASP A 54 2.07 18.57 4.08
N HIS A 55 3.41 18.60 3.92
CA HIS A 55 4.08 17.92 2.81
C HIS A 55 3.95 16.39 2.89
N TYR A 56 3.93 15.83 4.09
CA TYR A 56 3.74 14.40 4.30
C TYR A 56 2.33 13.94 3.89
N ILE A 57 1.29 14.70 4.23
CA ILE A 57 -0.08 14.39 3.81
C ILE A 57 -0.26 14.44 2.29
N GLU A 58 0.33 15.43 1.62
CA GLU A 58 0.29 15.51 0.16
C GLU A 58 0.98 14.30 -0.50
N LYS A 59 2.12 13.86 0.04
CA LYS A 59 2.78 12.64 -0.43
C LYS A 59 1.94 11.39 -0.19
N GLN A 60 1.36 11.24 1.00
CA GLN A 60 0.53 10.07 1.28
C GLN A 60 -0.68 10.01 0.37
N ARG A 61 -1.31 11.13 0.00
CA ARG A 61 -2.42 11.11 -0.96
C ARG A 61 -2.03 10.46 -2.30
N ALA A 62 -0.85 10.80 -2.81
CA ALA A 62 -0.34 10.20 -4.05
C ALA A 62 -0.01 8.71 -3.87
N GLU A 63 0.59 8.32 -2.74
CA GLU A 63 0.92 6.93 -2.45
C GLU A 63 -0.33 6.04 -2.30
N TYR A 64 -1.32 6.48 -1.54
CA TYR A 64 -2.59 5.76 -1.37
C TYR A 64 -3.34 5.61 -2.70
N ASN A 65 -3.38 6.65 -3.54
CA ASN A 65 -3.95 6.53 -4.88
C ASN A 65 -3.21 5.48 -5.74
N ASN A 66 -1.89 5.37 -5.61
CA ASN A 66 -1.13 4.34 -6.31
C ASN A 66 -1.50 2.93 -5.82
N LEU A 67 -1.64 2.75 -4.51
CA LEU A 67 -2.02 1.48 -3.91
C LEU A 67 -3.45 1.06 -4.31
N GLU A 68 -4.40 2.00 -4.29
CA GLU A 68 -5.80 1.73 -4.63
C GLU A 68 -6.03 1.48 -6.11
N ASN A 69 -5.40 2.28 -6.98
CA ASN A 69 -5.85 2.39 -8.38
C ASN A 69 -4.80 1.94 -9.40
N ILE A 70 -3.53 1.78 -9.01
CA ILE A 70 -2.42 1.54 -9.96
C ILE A 70 -1.71 0.21 -9.70
N ILE A 71 -1.52 -0.14 -8.43
CA ILE A 71 -0.79 -1.34 -8.00
C ILE A 71 -1.79 -2.46 -7.74
N THR A 72 -1.48 -3.66 -8.21
CA THR A 72 -2.22 -4.88 -7.84
C THR A 72 -1.32 -5.74 -6.99
N CYS A 73 -1.70 -5.96 -5.73
CA CYS A 73 -0.99 -6.91 -4.87
C CYS A 73 -1.49 -8.33 -5.12
N ALA A 74 -0.56 -9.28 -5.09
CA ALA A 74 -0.85 -10.69 -5.25
C ALA A 74 -0.08 -11.52 -4.22
N THR A 75 -0.77 -12.46 -3.58
CA THR A 75 -0.17 -13.51 -2.76
C THR A 75 -0.06 -14.79 -3.60
N MET A 76 1.15 -15.32 -3.74
CA MET A 76 1.43 -16.49 -4.57
C MET A 76 1.86 -17.68 -3.71
N VAL A 77 1.18 -18.81 -3.88
CA VAL A 77 1.57 -20.10 -3.30
C VAL A 77 2.44 -20.85 -4.31
N ILE A 78 3.70 -21.09 -3.97
CA ILE A 78 4.66 -21.81 -4.80
C ILE A 78 5.10 -23.11 -4.13
N GLN A 79 5.43 -24.12 -4.94
CA GLN A 79 5.89 -25.42 -4.47
C GLN A 79 7.06 -25.90 -5.34
N ASN A 80 7.99 -26.67 -4.76
CA ASN A 80 8.95 -27.44 -5.55
C ASN A 80 8.21 -28.35 -6.55
N LYS A 81 8.82 -28.56 -7.71
CA LYS A 81 8.34 -29.54 -8.69
C LYS A 81 8.43 -30.96 -8.16
#